data_AF-A0A7J7UBF1-F1
#
_entry.id   AF-A0A7J7UBF1-F1
#
_cell.length_a   1.000
_cell.length_b   1.000
_cell.length_c   1.000
_cell.angle_alpha   90.00
_cell.angle_beta   90.00
_cell.angle_gamma   90.00
#
_symmetry.space_group_name_H-M   'P 1'
#
loop_
_entity.id
_entity.type
_entity.pdbx_description
1 polymer ?
#
loop_
_entity_poly.entity_id
_entity_poly.type
_entity_poly.pdbx_seq_one_letter_code
_entity_poly.pdbx_strand_id
1 'polypeptide(L)'
;MENKKLAHKSMPVNAMGLKVCFVSLHSLGVALSRGHGKYFFRGNVTIEEGLHDLEHPDVSLADEWSYCNTDLHPEHRHLSQLEAIKLYLKGKEPLLQCDKELIQEVLFDAVVSAPIEAYWTSLALNKSENSDKGVEVAFLGTRTGLSRINLFVGAEQLTNQDFLKAGDKENIFNADHFPLWYRRAAEQIPGSFVYSIPFSTGTVNKSNVVTASTSIQLLDERKSPVVAAVGIQMKLEFFQRKFWTASRQCASLDGKCSISCDDETVNCYLIDNNGFILVSEDYTQTGDFFGEIEGAVMNKLLTMGSFKRITLYDYQAMCRANKESSDAARGLLDPYNAFLAAVKWIMTELVLFLVEFNLCSWWHSDLTAKAQKLKQTLEPCDTEYPAFVSERTIKETSGNIACEDCSKSFVIQQIPSSNLFMVVVDSSCLCESVAPITMAPIEIRYNESLKCERLKAQKIRRRPESCHGFHPEENARECGGAPSLQAKMVLILSPLLLLLFLR
;
A
#
# COMPACT_ATOMS: atom_id res chain seq x y z
N MET A 1 31.44 -14.65 -20.79
CA MET A 1 32.89 -14.47 -20.59
C MET A 1 33.37 -13.52 -21.67
N GLU A 2 33.55 -12.24 -21.32
CA GLU A 2 34.45 -11.33 -22.04
C GLU A 2 34.70 -10.13 -21.12
N ASN A 3 35.83 -10.16 -20.42
CA ASN A 3 36.28 -9.10 -19.52
C ASN A 3 37.00 -8.03 -20.35
N LYS A 4 36.33 -6.89 -20.61
CA LYS A 4 37.04 -5.67 -21.03
C LYS A 4 37.62 -4.99 -19.79
N LYS A 5 38.92 -5.18 -19.57
CA LYS A 5 39.74 -4.41 -18.62
C LYS A 5 39.72 -2.93 -19.03
N LEU A 6 39.16 -2.06 -18.20
CA LEU A 6 39.40 -0.62 -18.32
C LEU A 6 40.81 -0.29 -17.79
N ALA A 7 41.55 0.47 -18.58
CA ALA A 7 42.93 0.86 -18.34
C ALA A 7 43.05 1.83 -17.15
N HIS A 8 44.02 1.56 -16.27
CA HIS A 8 44.44 2.47 -15.21
C HIS A 8 45.20 3.65 -15.80
N LYS A 9 44.76 4.88 -15.50
CA LYS A 9 45.52 6.10 -15.72
C LYS A 9 45.90 6.68 -14.36
N SER A 10 47.16 6.50 -13.95
CA SER A 10 47.74 7.13 -12.77
C SER A 10 48.31 8.50 -13.16
N MET A 11 47.82 9.58 -12.56
CA MET A 11 48.53 10.87 -12.50
C MET A 11 49.17 11.03 -11.11
N PRO A 12 50.40 11.58 -11.02
CA PRO A 12 51.06 11.84 -9.76
C PRO A 12 50.63 13.22 -9.25
N VAL A 13 50.07 13.28 -8.04
CA VAL A 13 49.97 14.55 -7.32
C VAL A 13 50.39 14.28 -5.88
N ASN A 14 51.55 14.85 -5.54
CA ASN A 14 52.02 15.02 -4.16
C ASN A 14 51.04 15.95 -3.43
N ALA A 15 50.22 15.38 -2.57
CA ALA A 15 49.62 16.03 -1.40
C ALA A 15 49.06 14.93 -0.50
N MET A 16 49.31 15.02 0.80
CA MET A 16 48.60 14.23 1.83
C MET A 16 47.10 14.37 1.60
N GLY A 17 46.50 13.35 1.01
CA GLY A 17 45.08 13.26 0.73
C GLY A 17 44.66 11.84 1.03
N LEU A 18 43.83 11.69 2.05
CA LEU A 18 43.11 10.46 2.34
C LEU A 18 42.35 10.06 1.06
N LYS A 19 42.90 9.13 0.28
CA LYS A 19 42.19 8.57 -0.87
C LYS A 19 41.11 7.64 -0.33
N VAL A 20 39.91 8.19 -0.12
CA VAL A 20 38.70 7.38 0.05
C VAL A 20 38.42 6.75 -1.32
N CYS A 21 38.91 5.53 -1.53
CA CYS A 21 38.50 4.72 -2.66
C CYS A 21 37.06 4.29 -2.44
N PHE A 22 36.11 4.97 -3.08
CA PHE A 22 34.74 4.49 -3.21
C PHE A 22 34.74 3.26 -4.13
N VAL A 23 34.85 2.06 -3.55
CA VAL A 23 34.47 0.83 -4.24
C VAL A 23 32.95 0.72 -4.11
N SER A 24 32.22 0.95 -5.19
CA SER A 24 30.77 0.69 -5.19
C SER A 24 30.53 -0.81 -5.15
N LEU A 25 30.10 -1.32 -4.00
CA LEU A 25 29.72 -2.73 -3.78
C LEU A 25 28.26 -3.04 -4.21
N HIS A 26 27.63 -2.14 -4.96
CA HIS A 26 26.24 -2.27 -5.37
C HIS A 26 26.13 -3.14 -6.62
N SER A 27 25.14 -4.04 -6.62
CA SER A 27 24.68 -4.74 -7.82
C SER A 27 23.27 -4.28 -8.13
N LEU A 28 23.03 -3.87 -9.36
CA LEU A 28 21.70 -3.49 -9.82
C LEU A 28 21.01 -4.70 -10.45
N GLY A 29 19.80 -5.01 -9.98
CA GLY A 29 18.91 -5.97 -10.61
C GLY A 29 17.70 -5.24 -11.20
N VAL A 30 17.29 -5.61 -12.41
CA VAL A 30 16.08 -5.09 -13.05
C VAL A 30 15.11 -6.24 -13.27
N ALA A 31 13.89 -6.11 -12.76
CA ALA A 31 12.82 -7.07 -12.95
C ALA A 31 11.89 -6.59 -14.07
N LEU A 32 11.62 -7.46 -15.05
CA LEU A 32 10.68 -7.20 -16.13
C LEU A 32 9.60 -8.27 -16.11
N SER A 33 8.33 -7.88 -16.27
CA SER A 33 7.23 -8.82 -16.41
C SER A 33 7.39 -9.63 -17.70
N ARG A 34 7.21 -10.96 -17.61
CA ARG A 34 7.35 -11.86 -18.75
C ARG A 34 6.33 -11.48 -19.84
N GLY A 35 6.82 -11.25 -21.07
CA GLY A 35 5.98 -10.90 -22.21
C GLY A 35 5.68 -9.41 -22.32
N HIS A 36 5.12 -8.81 -21.26
CA HIS A 36 4.57 -7.44 -21.30
C HIS A 36 5.62 -6.34 -21.15
N GLY A 37 6.64 -6.53 -20.30
CA GLY A 37 7.69 -5.53 -20.05
C GLY A 37 8.89 -5.60 -21.01
N LYS A 38 8.86 -6.51 -22.00
CA LYS A 38 9.99 -6.71 -22.93
C LYS A 38 9.98 -5.70 -24.09
N TYR A 39 8.81 -5.22 -24.46
CA TYR A 39 8.62 -4.31 -25.57
C TYR A 39 7.76 -3.14 -25.08
N PHE A 40 8.01 -1.96 -25.62
CA PHE A 40 7.16 -0.79 -25.43
C PHE A 40 6.88 -0.17 -26.79
N PHE A 41 5.74 0.50 -26.89
CA PHE A 41 5.31 1.14 -28.13
C PHE A 41 5.73 2.60 -28.12
N ARG A 42 6.40 3.05 -29.19
CA ARG A 42 6.81 4.46 -29.37
C ARG A 42 6.25 4.95 -30.69
N GLY A 43 5.52 6.06 -30.64
CA GLY A 43 5.00 6.75 -31.81
C GLY A 43 5.56 8.16 -31.91
N ASN A 44 5.29 8.82 -33.03
CA ASN A 44 5.66 10.21 -33.27
C ASN A 44 4.42 10.97 -33.74
N VAL A 45 4.20 12.15 -33.17
CA VAL A 45 3.07 13.04 -33.46
C VAL A 45 3.57 14.46 -33.62
N THR A 46 2.78 15.29 -34.30
CA THR A 46 3.05 16.72 -34.34
C THR A 46 2.78 17.35 -32.97
N ILE A 47 3.50 18.42 -32.65
CA ILE A 47 3.38 19.08 -31.34
C ILE A 47 2.01 19.73 -31.23
N GLU A 48 1.49 20.26 -32.34
CA GLU A 48 0.21 20.94 -32.42
C GLU A 48 -0.96 19.99 -32.15
N GLU A 49 -0.99 18.82 -32.79
CA GLU A 49 -2.01 17.79 -32.55
C GLU A 49 -1.94 17.26 -31.12
N GLY A 50 -0.73 16.93 -30.65
CA GLY A 50 -0.54 16.41 -29.30
C GLY A 50 -0.94 17.40 -28.21
N LEU A 51 -0.62 18.68 -28.40
CA LEU A 51 -0.96 19.72 -27.43
C LEU A 51 -2.46 20.00 -27.39
N HIS A 52 -3.14 19.97 -28.55
CA HIS A 52 -4.59 20.12 -28.62
C HIS A 52 -5.30 19.04 -27.78
N ASP A 53 -4.92 17.77 -27.96
CA ASP A 53 -5.57 16.65 -27.29
C ASP A 53 -5.17 16.51 -25.81
N LEU A 54 -4.02 17.07 -25.40
CA LEU A 54 -3.58 17.12 -24.00
C LEU A 54 -4.30 18.23 -23.20
N GLU A 55 -4.83 19.25 -23.87
CA GLU A 55 -5.58 20.35 -23.23
C GLU A 55 -7.07 20.04 -23.00
N HIS A 56 -7.52 18.86 -23.43
CA HIS A 56 -8.89 18.41 -23.25
C HIS A 56 -9.22 18.18 -21.75
N PRO A 57 -10.45 18.53 -21.30
CA PRO A 57 -10.81 18.51 -19.88
C PRO A 57 -10.98 17.10 -19.27
N ASP A 58 -11.14 16.07 -20.10
CA ASP A 58 -11.21 14.66 -19.65
C ASP A 58 -9.83 14.06 -19.39
N VAL A 59 -8.75 14.74 -19.81
CA VAL A 59 -7.37 14.30 -19.67
C VAL A 59 -6.76 14.85 -18.39
N SER A 60 -6.14 13.95 -17.62
CA SER A 60 -5.29 14.28 -16.50
C SER A 60 -3.91 13.66 -16.68
N LEU A 61 -2.89 14.38 -16.22
CA LEU A 61 -1.51 13.94 -16.24
C LEU A 61 -1.04 13.69 -14.81
N ALA A 62 -0.20 12.68 -14.62
CA ALA A 62 0.39 12.37 -13.33
C ALA A 62 1.26 13.53 -12.79
N ASP A 63 0.79 14.24 -11.77
CA ASP A 63 1.52 15.40 -11.21
C ASP A 63 2.81 15.03 -10.46
N GLU A 64 2.91 13.79 -9.95
CA GLU A 64 4.10 13.30 -9.26
C GLU A 64 5.20 12.80 -10.21
N TRP A 65 4.93 12.68 -11.52
CA TRP A 65 5.94 12.35 -12.51
C TRP A 65 6.82 13.56 -12.83
N SER A 66 8.12 13.34 -12.98
CA SER A 66 9.08 14.39 -13.34
C SER A 66 9.29 14.48 -14.85
N TYR A 67 8.28 14.97 -15.59
CA TYR A 67 8.43 15.26 -17.04
C TYR A 67 9.37 16.44 -17.26
N CYS A 68 9.19 17.47 -16.43
CA CYS A 68 10.02 18.66 -16.39
C CYS A 68 10.53 18.86 -14.96
N ASN A 69 11.81 19.22 -14.83
CA ASN A 69 12.42 19.48 -13.54
C ASN A 69 12.10 20.91 -13.08
N THR A 70 11.04 21.07 -12.30
CA THR A 70 10.58 22.34 -11.72
C THR A 70 11.32 22.73 -10.43
N ASP A 71 12.04 21.79 -9.81
CA ASP A 71 12.73 22.03 -8.52
C ASP A 71 14.07 22.76 -8.66
N LEU A 72 14.67 22.74 -9.87
CA LEU A 72 15.94 23.41 -10.14
C LEU A 72 15.88 24.93 -9.93
N HIS A 73 14.73 25.53 -10.25
CA HIS A 73 14.53 26.97 -10.18
C HIS A 73 13.31 27.30 -9.31
N PRO A 74 13.45 28.17 -8.30
CA PRO A 74 12.35 28.50 -7.39
C PRO A 74 11.15 29.14 -8.11
N GLU A 75 11.39 29.77 -9.27
CA GLU A 75 10.35 30.34 -10.13
C GLU A 75 9.43 29.27 -10.72
N HIS A 76 9.89 28.04 -10.93
CA HIS A 76 9.08 26.99 -11.58
C HIS A 76 8.35 26.09 -10.58
N ARG A 77 8.61 26.21 -9.27
CA ARG A 77 8.07 25.32 -8.22
C ARG A 77 6.55 25.37 -8.07
N HIS A 78 5.92 26.45 -8.52
CA HIS A 78 4.47 26.63 -8.45
C HIS A 78 3.73 26.08 -9.68
N LEU A 79 4.46 25.70 -10.74
CA LEU A 79 3.88 25.19 -11.98
C LEU A 79 3.49 23.72 -11.80
N SER A 80 2.30 23.37 -12.31
CA SER A 80 1.96 21.97 -12.53
C SER A 80 2.82 21.35 -13.64
N GLN A 81 2.95 20.03 -13.66
CA GLN A 81 3.71 19.34 -14.72
C GLN A 81 3.13 19.61 -16.11
N LEU A 82 1.80 19.68 -16.23
CA LEU A 82 1.12 20.02 -17.47
C LEU A 82 1.48 21.44 -17.94
N GLU A 83 1.47 22.43 -17.06
CA GLU A 83 1.87 23.81 -17.39
C GLU A 83 3.35 23.91 -17.78
N ALA A 84 4.22 23.18 -17.08
CA ALA A 84 5.64 23.11 -17.39
C ALA A 84 5.88 22.55 -18.82
N ILE A 85 5.18 21.47 -19.19
CA ILE A 85 5.23 20.91 -20.56
C ILE A 85 4.75 21.93 -21.59
N LYS A 86 3.67 22.68 -21.30
CA LYS A 86 3.16 23.73 -22.21
C LYS A 86 4.18 24.83 -22.46
N LEU A 87 4.88 25.29 -21.42
CA LEU A 87 5.90 26.33 -21.52
C LEU A 87 7.13 25.84 -22.31
N TYR A 88 7.53 24.60 -22.07
CA TYR A 88 8.60 23.92 -22.80
C TYR A 88 8.28 23.81 -24.30
N LEU A 89 7.10 23.29 -24.66
CA LEU A 89 6.69 23.11 -26.06
C LEU A 89 6.49 24.43 -26.80
N LYS A 90 6.04 25.49 -26.11
CA LYS A 90 5.91 26.85 -26.68
C LYS A 90 7.26 27.58 -26.83
N GLY A 91 8.36 27.01 -26.33
CA GLY A 91 9.68 27.62 -26.37
C GLY A 91 9.80 28.91 -25.56
N LYS A 92 8.90 29.15 -24.60
CA LYS A 92 8.86 30.39 -23.80
C LYS A 92 9.93 30.42 -22.72
N GLU A 93 10.36 29.26 -22.22
CA GLU A 93 11.32 29.13 -21.13
C GLU A 93 12.42 28.11 -21.46
N PRO A 94 13.55 28.53 -22.03
CA PRO A 94 14.66 27.61 -22.38
C PRO A 94 15.42 27.08 -21.15
N LEU A 95 15.17 27.63 -19.96
CA LEU A 95 15.78 27.21 -18.70
C LEU A 95 15.10 25.97 -18.09
N LEU A 96 13.92 25.60 -18.58
CA LEU A 96 13.19 24.44 -18.09
C LEU A 96 13.74 23.16 -18.72
N GLN A 97 14.40 22.34 -17.90
CA GLN A 97 14.94 21.05 -18.35
C GLN A 97 13.84 19.99 -18.30
N CYS A 98 13.41 19.52 -19.47
CA CYS A 98 12.40 18.46 -19.62
C CYS A 98 12.94 17.26 -20.41
N ASP A 99 12.35 16.08 -20.14
CA ASP A 99 12.60 14.88 -20.93
C ASP A 99 11.79 14.90 -22.24
N LYS A 100 12.49 15.15 -23.34
CA LYS A 100 11.88 15.21 -24.67
C LYS A 100 11.27 13.88 -25.11
N GLU A 101 11.91 12.75 -24.77
CA GLU A 101 11.41 11.45 -25.21
C GLU A 101 10.11 11.11 -24.50
N LEU A 102 10.06 11.33 -23.19
CA LEU A 102 8.87 11.08 -22.40
C LEU A 102 7.70 11.99 -22.81
N ILE A 103 7.95 13.29 -23.03
CA ILE A 103 6.92 14.22 -23.50
C ILE A 103 6.36 13.80 -24.87
N GLN A 104 7.21 13.35 -25.79
CA GLN A 104 6.75 12.84 -27.08
C GLN A 104 5.85 11.61 -26.93
N GLU A 105 6.14 10.72 -25.98
CA GLU A 105 5.29 9.57 -25.69
C GLU A 105 3.94 9.99 -25.07
N VAL A 106 3.92 10.97 -24.17
CA VAL A 106 2.68 11.52 -23.60
C VAL A 106 1.80 12.14 -24.70
N LEU A 107 2.38 12.95 -25.58
CA LEU A 107 1.66 13.55 -26.70
C LEU A 107 1.09 12.49 -27.64
N PHE A 108 1.87 11.42 -27.91
CA PHE A 108 1.41 10.30 -28.72
C PHE A 108 0.22 9.59 -28.07
N ASP A 109 0.31 9.28 -26.77
CA ASP A 109 -0.75 8.64 -26.00
C ASP A 109 -2.01 9.51 -25.94
N ALA A 110 -1.88 10.84 -25.85
CA ALA A 110 -3.00 11.79 -25.88
C ALA A 110 -3.79 11.70 -27.20
N VAL A 111 -3.09 11.72 -28.34
CA VAL A 111 -3.70 11.66 -29.67
C VAL A 111 -4.35 10.31 -29.94
N VAL A 112 -3.67 9.20 -29.61
CA VAL A 112 -4.21 7.85 -29.84
C VAL A 112 -5.45 7.58 -29.00
N SER A 113 -5.50 8.14 -27.78
CA SER A 113 -6.65 7.97 -26.88
C SER A 113 -7.80 8.94 -27.15
N ALA A 114 -7.60 10.04 -27.90
CA ALA A 114 -8.63 11.06 -28.14
C ALA A 114 -9.97 10.52 -28.69
N PRO A 115 -10.02 9.56 -29.65
CA PRO A 115 -11.29 9.04 -30.16
C PRO A 115 -12.18 8.36 -29.10
N ILE A 116 -11.63 7.97 -27.95
CA ILE A 116 -12.38 7.29 -26.89
C ILE A 116 -13.39 8.22 -26.22
N GLU A 117 -13.11 9.53 -26.18
CA GLU A 117 -13.97 10.54 -25.59
C GLU A 117 -15.32 10.60 -26.32
N ALA A 118 -15.28 10.69 -27.65
CA ALA A 118 -16.48 10.70 -28.49
C ALA A 118 -17.28 9.40 -28.34
N TYR A 119 -16.58 8.25 -28.25
CA TYR A 119 -17.22 6.96 -28.04
C TYR A 119 -17.95 6.89 -26.70
N TRP A 120 -17.29 7.24 -25.59
CA TRP A 120 -17.90 7.25 -24.26
C TRP A 120 -19.04 8.26 -24.14
N THR A 121 -18.91 9.42 -24.77
CA THR A 121 -19.98 10.44 -24.80
C THR A 121 -21.20 9.92 -25.55
N SER A 122 -21.01 9.26 -26.69
CA SER A 122 -22.12 8.63 -27.43
C SER A 122 -22.82 7.53 -26.62
N LEU A 123 -22.05 6.74 -25.86
CA LEU A 123 -22.58 5.72 -24.97
C LEU A 123 -23.33 6.32 -23.77
N ALA A 124 -22.85 7.43 -23.22
CA ALA A 124 -23.53 8.15 -22.14
C ALA A 124 -24.89 8.68 -22.60
N LEU A 125 -24.94 9.26 -23.81
CA LEU A 125 -26.17 9.75 -24.44
C LEU A 125 -27.16 8.61 -24.74
N ASN A 126 -26.70 7.50 -25.32
CA ASN A 126 -27.55 6.33 -25.59
C ASN A 126 -28.06 5.69 -24.28
N LYS A 127 -27.19 5.52 -23.28
CA LYS A 127 -27.61 5.01 -21.97
C LYS A 127 -28.53 5.95 -21.22
N SER A 128 -28.56 7.25 -21.53
CA SER A 128 -29.55 8.16 -20.94
C SER A 128 -31.00 7.75 -21.30
N GLU A 129 -31.19 7.05 -22.42
CA GLU A 129 -32.48 6.47 -22.83
C GLU A 129 -32.79 5.12 -22.14
N ASN A 130 -31.79 4.42 -21.59
CA ASN A 130 -31.96 3.13 -20.91
C ASN A 130 -31.99 3.28 -19.37
N SER A 131 -33.02 2.71 -18.74
CA SER A 131 -33.27 2.79 -17.29
C SER A 131 -32.27 2.03 -16.40
N ASP A 132 -31.42 1.17 -16.98
CA ASP A 132 -30.42 0.35 -16.28
C ASP A 132 -29.12 1.13 -15.99
N LYS A 133 -29.22 2.20 -15.18
CA LYS A 133 -28.08 3.04 -14.76
C LYS A 133 -27.23 2.37 -13.68
N GLY A 134 -26.30 1.52 -14.11
CA GLY A 134 -25.39 0.80 -13.22
C GLY A 134 -23.94 1.27 -13.21
N VAL A 135 -23.46 1.79 -14.34
CA VAL A 135 -22.07 2.20 -14.55
C VAL A 135 -21.95 3.71 -14.33
N GLU A 136 -21.01 4.12 -13.47
CA GLU A 136 -20.84 5.52 -13.06
C GLU A 136 -19.67 6.20 -13.78
N VAL A 137 -18.52 5.51 -13.86
CA VAL A 137 -17.27 6.09 -14.38
C VAL A 137 -16.62 5.12 -15.37
N ALA A 138 -16.08 5.63 -16.47
CA ALA A 138 -15.09 4.95 -17.30
C ALA A 138 -13.75 5.67 -17.16
N PHE A 139 -12.67 4.90 -17.13
CA PHE A 139 -11.33 5.43 -17.03
C PHE A 139 -10.36 4.65 -17.90
N LEU A 140 -9.33 5.35 -18.38
CA LEU A 140 -8.22 4.81 -19.13
C LEU A 140 -6.93 5.36 -18.52
N GLY A 141 -5.94 4.48 -18.31
CA GLY A 141 -4.60 4.86 -17.89
C GLY A 141 -3.58 4.30 -18.86
N THR A 142 -2.60 5.10 -19.19
CA THR A 142 -1.50 4.74 -20.08
C THR A 142 -0.21 4.53 -19.29
N ARG A 143 0.80 3.96 -19.93
CA ARG A 143 2.12 3.77 -19.30
C ARG A 143 2.85 5.08 -19.03
N THR A 144 2.50 6.17 -19.71
CA THR A 144 3.19 7.47 -19.63
C THR A 144 2.65 8.37 -18.52
N GLY A 145 1.71 7.88 -17.70
CA GLY A 145 1.07 8.69 -16.65
C GLY A 145 -0.09 9.56 -17.16
N LEU A 146 -0.51 9.40 -18.43
CA LEU A 146 -1.73 10.01 -18.95
C LEU A 146 -2.95 9.15 -18.57
N SER A 147 -3.95 9.80 -17.99
CA SER A 147 -5.25 9.20 -17.68
C SER A 147 -6.40 9.99 -18.30
N ARG A 148 -7.44 9.28 -18.74
CA ARG A 148 -8.71 9.85 -19.20
C ARG A 148 -9.84 9.34 -18.33
N ILE A 149 -10.73 10.23 -17.90
CA ILE A 149 -11.87 9.88 -17.06
C ILE A 149 -13.14 10.47 -17.68
N ASN A 150 -14.16 9.64 -17.87
CA ASN A 150 -15.48 10.08 -18.31
C ASN A 150 -16.56 9.61 -17.34
N LEU A 151 -17.48 10.52 -17.02
CA LEU A 151 -18.56 10.33 -16.06
C LEU A 151 -19.87 10.07 -16.83
N PHE A 152 -20.48 8.91 -16.60
CA PHE A 152 -21.80 8.57 -17.17
C PHE A 152 -22.97 9.15 -16.37
N VAL A 153 -22.68 9.64 -15.16
CA VAL A 153 -23.65 10.23 -14.24
C VAL A 153 -23.08 11.58 -13.77
N GLY A 154 -23.93 12.57 -13.53
CA GLY A 154 -23.49 13.86 -13.00
C GLY A 154 -22.69 13.69 -11.71
N ALA A 155 -21.66 14.53 -11.52
CA ALA A 155 -20.71 14.41 -10.40
C ALA A 155 -21.37 14.38 -9.01
N GLU A 156 -22.54 15.00 -8.85
CA GLU A 156 -23.31 15.03 -7.60
C GLU A 156 -23.97 13.68 -7.24
N GLN A 157 -24.21 12.81 -8.22
CA GLN A 157 -24.92 11.53 -8.04
C GLN A 157 -23.98 10.33 -7.89
N LEU A 158 -22.66 10.55 -7.87
CA LEU A 158 -21.66 9.51 -7.76
C LEU A 158 -21.66 8.89 -6.36
N THR A 159 -21.71 7.56 -6.31
CA THR A 159 -21.66 6.83 -5.02
C THR A 159 -20.28 6.84 -4.39
N ASN A 160 -19.23 6.93 -5.20
CA ASN A 160 -17.85 7.00 -4.74
C ASN A 160 -17.17 8.28 -5.26
N GLN A 161 -17.10 9.29 -4.39
CA GLN A 161 -16.38 10.54 -4.66
C GLN A 161 -14.86 10.40 -4.50
N ASP A 162 -14.40 9.34 -3.83
CA ASP A 162 -13.00 9.14 -3.45
C ASP A 162 -12.17 8.75 -4.67
N PHE A 163 -12.73 7.98 -5.61
CA PHE A 163 -12.06 7.66 -6.89
C PHE A 163 -11.64 8.89 -7.70
N LEU A 164 -12.35 10.01 -7.60
CA LEU A 164 -12.04 11.24 -8.34
C LEU A 164 -11.05 12.16 -7.61
N LYS A 165 -10.70 11.86 -6.35
CA LYS A 165 -9.75 12.68 -5.60
C LYS A 165 -8.32 12.26 -5.95
N ALA A 166 -7.58 13.14 -6.61
CA ALA A 166 -6.16 12.97 -6.93
C ALA A 166 -5.24 12.73 -5.71
N GLY A 167 -5.76 12.83 -4.47
CA GLY A 167 -5.04 12.57 -3.21
C GLY A 167 -5.14 11.12 -2.69
N ASP A 168 -5.94 10.25 -3.32
CA ASP A 168 -6.07 8.85 -2.90
C ASP A 168 -4.90 8.03 -3.43
N LYS A 169 -4.03 7.59 -2.50
CA LYS A 169 -2.80 6.82 -2.78
C LYS A 169 -2.99 5.62 -3.72
N GLU A 170 -4.19 5.03 -3.77
CA GLU A 170 -4.50 3.88 -4.62
C GLU A 170 -4.65 4.23 -6.11
N ASN A 171 -4.93 5.49 -6.44
CA ASN A 171 -5.15 6.01 -7.79
C ASN A 171 -4.03 6.93 -8.29
N ILE A 172 -3.03 7.22 -7.46
CA ILE A 172 -1.90 8.06 -7.86
C ILE A 172 -1.03 7.29 -8.87
N PHE A 173 -0.80 7.91 -10.03
CA PHE A 173 0.21 7.47 -10.99
C PHE A 173 1.57 8.06 -10.61
N ASN A 174 2.47 7.23 -10.10
CA ASN A 174 3.87 7.58 -9.80
C ASN A 174 4.84 6.81 -10.68
N ALA A 175 6.05 7.33 -10.86
CA ALA A 175 7.08 6.65 -11.64
C ALA A 175 7.41 5.26 -11.04
N ASP A 176 7.35 5.16 -9.72
CA ASP A 176 7.62 3.93 -8.96
C ASP A 176 6.34 3.16 -8.58
N HIS A 177 5.16 3.77 -8.71
CA HIS A 177 3.89 3.18 -8.28
C HIS A 177 2.75 3.49 -9.25
N PHE A 178 2.41 2.52 -10.10
CA PHE A 178 1.16 2.55 -10.86
C PHE A 178 -0.03 2.15 -9.97
N PRO A 179 -1.24 2.68 -10.24
CA PRO A 179 -2.45 2.29 -9.52
C PRO A 179 -2.67 0.78 -9.50
N LEU A 180 -3.29 0.29 -8.43
CA LEU A 180 -3.48 -1.16 -8.25
C LEU A 180 -4.31 -1.78 -9.38
N TRP A 181 -5.35 -1.09 -9.85
CA TRP A 181 -6.18 -1.55 -10.97
C TRP A 181 -5.37 -1.66 -12.27
N TYR A 182 -4.42 -0.75 -12.52
CA TYR A 182 -3.55 -0.81 -13.70
C TYR A 182 -2.61 -2.01 -13.61
N ARG A 183 -1.96 -2.19 -12.46
CA ARG A 183 -1.01 -3.29 -12.22
C ARG A 183 -1.68 -4.65 -12.32
N ARG A 184 -2.84 -4.82 -11.66
CA ARG A 184 -3.61 -6.08 -11.72
C ARG A 184 -4.08 -6.38 -13.14
N ALA A 185 -4.55 -5.37 -13.88
CA ALA A 185 -4.96 -5.55 -15.28
C ALA A 185 -3.78 -5.92 -16.19
N ALA A 186 -2.60 -5.34 -15.99
CA ALA A 186 -1.40 -5.60 -16.79
C ALA A 186 -0.76 -6.98 -16.52
N GLU A 187 -0.94 -7.55 -15.34
CA GLU A 187 -0.48 -8.91 -15.00
C GLU A 187 -1.41 -10.02 -15.49
N GLN A 188 -2.64 -9.66 -15.85
CA GLN A 188 -3.68 -10.58 -16.26
C GLN A 188 -3.63 -10.84 -17.79
N ILE A 189 -4.17 -11.98 -18.22
CA ILE A 189 -4.21 -12.37 -19.64
C ILE A 189 -5.09 -11.38 -20.42
N PRO A 190 -4.69 -10.93 -21.64
CA PRO A 190 -5.47 -10.00 -22.44
C PRO A 190 -6.88 -10.55 -22.71
N GLY A 191 -7.87 -9.65 -22.69
CA GLY A 191 -9.27 -9.99 -22.89
C GLY A 191 -9.96 -10.59 -21.66
N SER A 192 -9.26 -10.69 -20.51
CA SER A 192 -9.92 -10.99 -19.24
C SER A 192 -10.04 -9.76 -18.34
N PHE A 193 -11.13 -9.73 -17.57
CA PHE A 193 -11.48 -8.64 -16.68
C PHE A 193 -11.07 -8.97 -15.24
N VAL A 194 -10.47 -7.99 -14.57
CA VAL A 194 -10.19 -8.03 -13.14
C VAL A 194 -11.23 -7.19 -12.42
N TYR A 195 -12.04 -7.86 -11.62
CA TYR A 195 -13.01 -7.26 -10.71
C TYR A 195 -12.39 -7.11 -9.32
N SER A 196 -12.60 -5.95 -8.73
CA SER A 196 -12.11 -5.62 -7.39
C SER A 196 -13.05 -4.66 -6.68
N ILE A 197 -13.13 -4.80 -5.36
CA ILE A 197 -13.84 -3.88 -4.46
C ILE A 197 -12.75 -3.15 -3.66
N PRO A 198 -12.84 -1.82 -3.49
CA PRO A 198 -11.85 -1.10 -2.68
C PRO A 198 -11.94 -1.54 -1.23
N PHE A 199 -10.79 -1.62 -0.56
CA PHE A 199 -10.70 -2.15 0.79
C PHE A 199 -11.10 -1.07 1.79
N SER A 200 -12.28 -1.19 2.41
CA SER A 200 -12.69 -0.31 3.51
C SER A 200 -12.48 -1.02 4.84
N THR A 201 -11.43 -0.63 5.57
CA THR A 201 -11.18 -1.08 6.96
C THR A 201 -12.17 -0.48 7.97
N GLY A 202 -13.07 0.40 7.53
CA GLY A 202 -14.01 1.10 8.40
C GLY A 202 -15.36 0.42 8.45
N THR A 203 -15.85 0.12 9.66
CA THR A 203 -17.19 -0.42 9.91
C THR A 203 -18.34 0.52 9.49
N VAL A 204 -18.03 1.78 9.17
CA VAL A 204 -19.05 2.83 9.03
C VAL A 204 -19.45 3.08 7.56
N ASN A 205 -18.61 2.76 6.57
CA ASN A 205 -18.97 2.90 5.15
C ASN A 205 -18.21 1.84 4.32
N LYS A 206 -18.81 0.66 4.13
CA LYS A 206 -18.34 -0.28 3.10
C LYS A 206 -18.55 0.38 1.73
N SER A 207 -17.56 0.23 0.85
CA SER A 207 -17.62 0.84 -0.48
C SER A 207 -18.65 0.16 -1.36
N ASN A 208 -19.61 0.92 -1.88
CA ASN A 208 -20.70 0.40 -2.71
C ASN A 208 -20.34 0.36 -4.21
N VAL A 209 -19.06 0.22 -4.55
CA VAL A 209 -18.56 0.29 -5.93
C VAL A 209 -17.67 -0.90 -6.26
N VAL A 210 -17.85 -1.44 -7.45
CA VAL A 210 -17.02 -2.49 -8.05
C VAL A 210 -16.24 -1.89 -9.20
N THR A 211 -14.93 -2.08 -9.20
CA THR A 211 -14.05 -1.68 -10.29
C THR A 211 -13.72 -2.89 -11.15
N ALA A 212 -14.03 -2.80 -12.45
CA ALA A 212 -13.65 -3.78 -13.45
C ALA A 212 -12.58 -3.17 -14.36
N SER A 213 -11.44 -3.83 -14.52
CA SER A 213 -10.30 -3.34 -15.31
C SER A 213 -9.74 -4.43 -16.23
N THR A 214 -9.22 -4.04 -17.38
CA THR A 214 -8.55 -4.94 -18.33
C THR A 214 -7.41 -4.21 -19.03
N SER A 215 -6.38 -4.96 -19.44
CA SER A 215 -5.25 -4.40 -20.16
C SER A 215 -5.48 -4.44 -21.68
N ILE A 216 -5.03 -3.38 -22.34
CA ILE A 216 -5.01 -3.25 -23.79
C ILE A 216 -3.62 -3.66 -24.26
N GLN A 217 -3.59 -4.73 -25.06
CA GLN A 217 -2.38 -5.22 -25.70
C GLN A 217 -2.50 -5.00 -27.20
N LEU A 218 -1.47 -4.40 -27.79
CA LEU A 218 -1.37 -4.28 -29.24
C LEU A 218 -0.60 -5.48 -29.76
N LEU A 219 -1.20 -6.24 -30.68
CA LEU A 219 -0.53 -7.35 -31.35
C LEU A 219 0.19 -6.80 -32.58
N ASP A 220 1.52 -6.82 -32.55
CA ASP A 220 2.37 -6.50 -33.68
C ASP A 220 3.24 -7.73 -34.04
N GLU A 221 2.85 -8.43 -35.10
CA GLU A 221 3.39 -9.73 -35.54
C GLU A 221 3.46 -10.81 -34.43
N ARG A 222 4.57 -10.84 -33.69
CA ARG A 222 4.88 -11.78 -32.59
C ARG A 222 5.13 -11.08 -31.25
N LYS A 223 4.86 -9.78 -31.17
CA LYS A 223 5.06 -8.96 -29.97
C LYS A 223 3.70 -8.47 -29.47
N SER A 224 3.54 -8.46 -28.15
CA SER A 224 2.31 -8.05 -27.48
C SER A 224 2.62 -7.17 -26.26
N PRO A 225 3.09 -5.92 -26.46
CA PRO A 225 3.25 -4.97 -25.36
C PRO A 225 1.89 -4.58 -24.76
N VAL A 226 1.86 -4.37 -23.45
CA VAL A 226 0.73 -3.69 -22.78
C VAL A 226 0.92 -2.19 -22.97
N VAL A 227 -0.08 -1.52 -23.53
CA VAL A 227 0.00 -0.09 -23.87
C VAL A 227 -0.80 0.75 -22.87
N ALA A 228 -1.99 0.29 -22.52
CA ALA A 228 -2.89 0.97 -21.61
C ALA A 228 -3.70 -0.05 -20.80
N ALA A 229 -4.32 0.41 -19.72
CA ALA A 229 -5.37 -0.32 -19.02
C ALA A 229 -6.64 0.53 -19.04
N VAL A 230 -7.76 -0.12 -19.32
CA VAL A 230 -9.10 0.51 -19.35
C VAL A 230 -9.97 -0.15 -18.30
N GLY A 231 -10.85 0.63 -17.69
CA GLY A 231 -11.76 0.10 -16.69
C GLY A 231 -13.03 0.92 -16.55
N ILE A 232 -13.97 0.34 -15.81
CA ILE A 232 -15.23 0.96 -15.44
C ILE A 232 -15.48 0.77 -13.96
N GLN A 233 -16.16 1.73 -13.37
CA GLN A 233 -16.73 1.62 -12.04
C GLN A 233 -18.25 1.53 -12.14
N MET A 234 -18.80 0.59 -11.39
CA MET A 234 -20.24 0.36 -11.32
C MET A 234 -20.70 0.20 -9.89
N LYS A 235 -21.98 0.51 -9.65
CA LYS A 235 -22.62 0.28 -8.36
C LYS A 235 -22.59 -1.21 -8.03
N LEU A 236 -22.25 -1.53 -6.78
CA LEU A 236 -22.25 -2.89 -6.26
C LEU A 236 -23.64 -3.53 -6.40
N GLU A 237 -24.70 -2.79 -6.08
CA GLU A 237 -26.10 -3.25 -6.22
C GLU A 237 -26.44 -3.65 -7.66
N PHE A 238 -25.96 -2.88 -8.65
CA PHE A 238 -26.20 -3.18 -10.06
C PHE A 238 -25.49 -4.47 -10.47
N PHE A 239 -24.24 -4.63 -10.03
CA PHE A 239 -23.44 -5.83 -10.28
C PHE A 239 -24.08 -7.08 -9.65
N GLN A 240 -24.48 -6.98 -8.38
CA GLN A 240 -25.19 -8.03 -7.64
C GLN A 240 -26.51 -8.41 -8.34
N ARG A 241 -27.33 -7.44 -8.74
CA ARG A 241 -28.58 -7.71 -9.46
C ARG A 241 -28.34 -8.49 -10.76
N LYS A 242 -27.31 -8.14 -11.52
CA LYS A 242 -26.95 -8.87 -12.75
C LYS A 242 -26.47 -10.29 -12.44
N PHE A 243 -25.67 -10.47 -11.38
CA PHE A 243 -25.26 -11.80 -10.93
C PHE A 243 -26.47 -12.67 -10.53
N TRP A 244 -27.37 -12.17 -9.68
CA TRP A 244 -28.56 -12.92 -9.25
C TRP A 244 -29.53 -13.22 -10.40
N THR A 245 -29.65 -12.30 -11.36
CA THR A 245 -30.45 -12.54 -12.56
C THR A 245 -29.84 -13.68 -13.39
N ALA A 246 -28.52 -13.73 -13.51
CA ALA A 246 -27.81 -14.77 -14.25
C ALA A 246 -27.82 -16.12 -13.50
N SER A 247 -27.66 -16.13 -12.16
CA SER A 247 -27.66 -17.36 -11.37
C SER A 247 -29.03 -18.05 -11.34
N ARG A 248 -30.12 -17.28 -11.50
CA ARG A 248 -31.49 -17.80 -11.65
C ARG A 248 -31.80 -18.29 -13.08
N GLN A 249 -31.02 -17.90 -14.08
CA GLN A 249 -31.26 -18.29 -15.47
C GLN A 249 -30.72 -19.70 -15.74
N CYS A 250 -31.63 -20.65 -15.83
CA CYS A 250 -31.32 -22.05 -16.13
C CYS A 250 -31.28 -22.30 -17.64
N ALA A 251 -30.10 -22.63 -18.17
CA ALA A 251 -29.88 -22.93 -19.59
C ALA A 251 -30.11 -24.42 -19.96
N SER A 252 -30.97 -25.14 -19.24
CA SER A 252 -31.24 -26.56 -19.56
C SER A 252 -32.31 -26.69 -20.63
N LEU A 253 -32.03 -27.52 -21.65
CA LEU A 253 -32.96 -27.93 -22.71
C LEU A 253 -34.24 -28.60 -22.17
N ASP A 254 -34.21 -29.12 -20.94
CA ASP A 254 -35.32 -29.83 -20.28
C ASP A 254 -36.08 -28.98 -19.23
N GLY A 255 -35.73 -27.71 -19.05
CA GLY A 255 -36.47 -26.76 -18.20
C GLY A 255 -36.52 -27.08 -16.69
N LYS A 256 -35.80 -28.09 -16.21
CA LYS A 256 -35.64 -28.39 -14.77
C LYS A 256 -34.21 -28.13 -14.33
N CYS A 257 -34.03 -27.10 -13.51
CA CYS A 257 -32.85 -26.95 -12.68
C CYS A 257 -33.02 -27.76 -11.40
N SER A 258 -32.02 -28.58 -11.07
CA SER A 258 -32.04 -29.36 -9.82
C SER A 258 -31.62 -28.53 -8.61
N ILE A 259 -30.83 -27.48 -8.80
CA ILE A 259 -30.32 -26.59 -7.74
C ILE A 259 -30.28 -25.18 -8.31
N SER A 260 -30.91 -24.22 -7.62
CA SER A 260 -30.86 -22.79 -7.92
C SER A 260 -30.33 -22.03 -6.72
N CYS A 261 -29.66 -20.89 -6.95
CA CYS A 261 -29.25 -19.99 -5.86
C CYS A 261 -30.42 -19.23 -5.20
N ASP A 262 -31.66 -19.55 -5.57
CA ASP A 262 -32.88 -19.06 -4.91
C ASP A 262 -33.38 -20.06 -3.85
N ASP A 263 -32.86 -21.30 -3.87
CA ASP A 263 -33.23 -22.33 -2.92
C ASP A 263 -32.50 -22.09 -1.58
N GLU A 264 -33.23 -22.10 -0.47
CA GLU A 264 -32.66 -21.90 0.88
C GLU A 264 -31.66 -23.01 1.30
N THR A 265 -31.55 -24.08 0.51
CA THR A 265 -30.67 -25.23 0.76
C THR A 265 -29.22 -24.98 0.34
N VAL A 266 -28.94 -23.92 -0.41
CA VAL A 266 -27.58 -23.60 -0.88
C VAL A 266 -27.27 -22.12 -0.73
N ASN A 267 -26.03 -21.83 -0.30
CA ASN A 267 -25.48 -20.49 -0.26
C ASN A 267 -24.59 -20.28 -1.49
N CYS A 268 -24.88 -19.25 -2.26
CA CYS A 268 -24.10 -18.88 -3.44
C CYS A 268 -23.25 -17.63 -3.18
N TYR A 269 -21.95 -17.76 -3.48
CA TYR A 269 -20.97 -16.69 -3.34
C TYR A 269 -20.27 -16.42 -4.67
N LEU A 270 -19.91 -15.16 -4.88
CA LEU A 270 -18.99 -14.76 -5.93
C LEU A 270 -17.72 -14.23 -5.27
N ILE A 271 -16.60 -14.90 -5.48
CA ILE A 271 -15.31 -14.55 -4.88
C ILE A 271 -14.27 -14.17 -5.92
N ASP A 272 -13.28 -13.38 -5.54
CA ASP A 272 -12.12 -13.11 -6.39
C ASP A 272 -11.04 -14.21 -6.27
N ASN A 273 -10.01 -14.09 -7.11
CA ASN A 273 -8.83 -14.96 -7.11
C ASN A 273 -8.00 -14.88 -5.82
N ASN A 274 -8.29 -13.93 -4.93
CA ASN A 274 -7.65 -13.77 -3.63
C ASN A 274 -8.53 -14.27 -2.48
N GLY A 275 -9.77 -14.69 -2.76
CA GLY A 275 -10.72 -15.23 -1.80
C GLY A 275 -11.57 -14.17 -1.08
N PHE A 276 -11.66 -12.94 -1.60
CA PHE A 276 -12.60 -11.92 -1.10
C PHE A 276 -13.98 -12.10 -1.72
N ILE A 277 -15.03 -11.91 -0.92
CA ILE A 277 -16.42 -12.02 -1.36
C ILE A 277 -16.86 -10.72 -2.04
N LEU A 278 -17.30 -10.80 -3.30
CA LEU A 278 -17.92 -9.70 -4.04
C LEU A 278 -19.45 -9.71 -3.96
N VAL A 279 -20.05 -10.90 -3.99
CA VAL A 279 -21.50 -11.08 -3.90
C VAL A 279 -21.79 -12.21 -2.95
N SER A 280 -22.67 -11.95 -1.99
CA SER A 280 -23.28 -12.91 -1.07
C SER A 280 -24.75 -12.54 -0.94
N GLU A 281 -25.57 -13.48 -0.47
CA GLU A 281 -26.96 -13.22 -0.10
C GLU A 281 -27.04 -12.19 1.04
N ASP A 282 -26.13 -12.31 2.01
CA ASP A 282 -25.95 -11.33 3.07
C ASP A 282 -24.97 -10.24 2.63
N TYR A 283 -25.50 -9.04 2.42
CA TYR A 283 -24.73 -7.86 2.02
C TYR A 283 -23.62 -7.50 3.01
N THR A 284 -23.77 -7.85 4.30
CA THR A 284 -22.77 -7.53 5.32
C THR A 284 -21.47 -8.29 5.12
N GLN A 285 -21.49 -9.44 4.43
CA GLN A 285 -20.32 -10.27 4.15
C GLN A 285 -19.50 -9.78 2.95
N THR A 286 -20.03 -8.82 2.18
CA THR A 286 -19.33 -8.29 1.00
C THR A 286 -18.06 -7.56 1.42
N GLY A 287 -16.95 -7.87 0.74
CA GLY A 287 -15.62 -7.34 1.03
C GLY A 287 -14.85 -8.12 2.12
N ASP A 288 -15.51 -9.04 2.81
CA ASP A 288 -14.86 -9.88 3.82
C ASP A 288 -14.18 -11.09 3.15
N PHE A 289 -13.25 -11.71 3.87
CA PHE A 289 -12.53 -12.87 3.36
C PHE A 289 -13.38 -14.13 3.46
N PHE A 290 -13.46 -14.90 2.37
CA PHE A 290 -14.27 -16.12 2.31
C PHE A 290 -13.89 -17.14 3.39
N GLY A 291 -12.62 -17.21 3.80
CA GLY A 291 -12.18 -18.10 4.88
C GLY A 291 -12.65 -17.70 6.28
N GLU A 292 -13.10 -16.46 6.49
CA GLU A 292 -13.67 -16.01 7.76
C GLU A 292 -15.14 -16.44 7.89
N ILE A 293 -15.86 -16.47 6.78
CA ILE A 293 -17.27 -16.91 6.72
C ILE A 293 -17.35 -18.44 6.57
N GLU A 294 -16.65 -19.01 5.58
CA GLU A 294 -16.68 -20.43 5.21
C GLU A 294 -15.29 -21.09 5.37
N GLY A 295 -14.80 -21.11 6.62
CA GLY A 295 -13.47 -21.64 6.97
C GLY A 295 -13.26 -23.11 6.61
N ALA A 296 -14.29 -23.95 6.76
CA ALA A 296 -14.23 -25.37 6.41
C ALA A 296 -14.00 -25.59 4.91
N VAL A 297 -14.71 -24.84 4.06
CA VAL A 297 -14.58 -24.90 2.61
C VAL A 297 -13.21 -24.37 2.18
N MET A 298 -12.78 -23.22 2.71
CA MET A 298 -11.46 -22.67 2.40
C MET A 298 -10.33 -23.61 2.80
N ASN A 299 -10.41 -24.26 3.97
CA ASN A 299 -9.42 -25.25 4.38
C ASN A 299 -9.35 -26.43 3.39
N LYS A 300 -10.51 -26.93 2.93
CA LYS A 300 -10.56 -27.98 1.94
C LYS A 300 -9.93 -27.54 0.61
N LEU A 301 -10.23 -26.33 0.14
CA LEU A 301 -9.63 -25.75 -1.08
C LEU A 301 -8.10 -25.64 -0.99
N LEU A 302 -7.56 -25.31 0.19
CA LEU A 302 -6.12 -25.31 0.45
C LEU A 302 -5.53 -26.73 0.38
N THR A 303 -6.18 -27.73 1.00
CA THR A 303 -5.71 -29.12 0.94
C THR A 303 -5.76 -29.72 -0.46
N MET A 304 -6.73 -29.29 -1.28
CA MET A 304 -6.87 -29.71 -2.68
C MET A 304 -5.89 -28.98 -3.62
N GLY A 305 -5.21 -27.93 -3.14
CA GLY A 305 -4.29 -27.13 -3.94
C GLY A 305 -4.96 -26.16 -4.92
N SER A 306 -6.28 -25.96 -4.82
CA SER A 306 -7.02 -24.97 -5.63
C SER A 306 -6.68 -23.54 -5.18
N PHE A 307 -6.46 -23.36 -3.88
CA PHE A 307 -5.90 -22.15 -3.29
C PHE A 307 -4.54 -22.43 -2.64
N LYS A 308 -3.68 -21.42 -2.66
CA LYS A 308 -2.37 -21.46 -2.02
C LYS A 308 -2.25 -20.36 -0.96
N ARG A 309 -1.81 -20.75 0.23
CA ARG A 309 -1.40 -19.83 1.29
C ARG A 309 0.03 -19.36 1.04
N ILE A 310 0.23 -18.05 1.03
CA ILE A 310 1.53 -17.38 0.90
C ILE A 310 1.71 -16.53 2.16
N THR A 311 2.79 -16.76 2.92
CA THR A 311 3.11 -15.93 4.08
C THR A 311 4.01 -14.77 3.66
N LEU A 312 3.54 -13.56 3.90
CA LEU A 312 4.29 -12.33 3.65
C LEU A 312 4.77 -11.76 4.98
N TYR A 313 5.98 -11.21 4.99
CA TYR A 313 6.64 -10.67 6.18
C TYR A 313 6.86 -9.17 6.00
N ASP A 314 6.29 -8.36 6.88
CA ASP A 314 6.57 -6.92 6.96
C ASP A 314 7.46 -6.64 8.17
N TYR A 315 8.69 -6.20 7.90
CA TYR A 315 9.71 -5.84 8.90
C TYR A 315 9.69 -4.34 9.26
N GLN A 316 8.78 -3.57 8.67
CA GLN A 316 8.63 -2.13 8.87
C GLN A 316 7.24 -1.78 9.42
N ALA A 317 6.50 -2.78 9.91
CA ALA A 317 5.20 -2.59 10.51
C ALA A 317 5.29 -1.80 11.83
N MET A 318 4.19 -1.16 12.21
CA MET A 318 4.05 -0.44 13.48
C MET A 318 3.02 -1.15 14.35
N CYS A 319 3.46 -1.78 15.44
CA CYS A 319 2.58 -2.47 16.39
C CYS A 319 2.30 -1.59 17.60
N ARG A 320 1.21 -1.91 18.29
CA ARG A 320 0.92 -1.30 19.59
C ARG A 320 1.91 -1.86 20.60
N ALA A 321 2.64 -0.98 21.27
CA ALA A 321 3.52 -1.38 22.35
C ALA A 321 2.66 -1.97 23.49
N ASN A 322 2.73 -3.29 23.67
CA ASN A 322 2.28 -3.89 24.90
C ASN A 322 3.29 -3.46 25.96
N LYS A 323 2.93 -2.46 26.77
CA LYS A 323 3.61 -2.26 28.05
C LYS A 323 3.29 -3.47 28.92
N GLU A 324 4.03 -4.55 28.71
CA GLU A 324 4.42 -5.35 29.85
C GLU A 324 5.22 -4.38 30.72
N SER A 325 4.56 -3.88 31.76
CA SER A 325 5.25 -3.33 32.92
C SER A 325 6.13 -4.48 33.43
N SER A 326 7.30 -4.63 32.80
CA SER A 326 8.46 -5.09 33.54
C SER A 326 8.51 -4.13 34.71
N ASP A 327 8.13 -4.63 35.88
CA ASP A 327 8.45 -3.99 37.14
C ASP A 327 9.97 -3.84 37.07
N ALA A 328 10.41 -2.67 36.61
CA ALA A 328 11.75 -2.21 36.78
C ALA A 328 11.88 -2.24 38.29
N ALA A 329 12.56 -3.27 38.81
CA ALA A 329 12.80 -3.46 40.22
C ALA A 329 13.27 -2.12 40.80
N ARG A 330 12.33 -1.36 41.38
CA ARG A 330 12.61 -0.05 41.94
C ARG A 330 13.16 -0.34 43.32
N GLY A 331 14.45 -0.09 43.46
CA GLY A 331 15.20 -0.35 44.68
C GLY A 331 14.55 0.30 45.91
N LEU A 332 14.83 -0.29 47.07
CA LEU A 332 14.38 -0.01 48.44
C LEU A 332 14.26 1.47 48.91
N LEU A 333 14.61 2.46 48.09
CA LEU A 333 14.57 3.90 48.38
C LEU A 333 13.24 4.57 47.98
N ASP A 334 12.28 3.83 47.41
CA ASP A 334 10.98 4.35 47.00
C ASP A 334 10.17 5.04 48.11
N PRO A 335 10.08 4.55 49.37
CA PRO A 335 9.33 5.25 50.40
C PRO A 335 9.96 6.59 50.78
N TYR A 336 11.28 6.70 50.74
CA TYR A 336 11.98 7.96 51.07
C TYR A 336 11.88 8.98 49.94
N ASN A 337 11.98 8.54 48.68
CA ASN A 337 11.81 9.42 47.52
C ASN A 337 10.34 9.84 47.35
N ALA A 338 9.39 8.95 47.60
CA ALA A 338 7.96 9.29 47.64
C ALA A 338 7.65 10.27 48.78
N PHE A 339 8.25 10.08 49.96
CA PHE A 339 8.13 11.01 51.07
C PHE A 339 8.75 12.38 50.75
N LEU A 340 9.96 12.43 50.20
CA LEU A 340 10.60 13.68 49.79
C LEU A 340 9.84 14.37 48.65
N ALA A 341 9.26 13.61 47.72
CA ALA A 341 8.40 14.16 46.67
C ALA A 341 7.09 14.70 47.23
N ALA A 342 6.48 14.02 48.21
CA ALA A 342 5.28 14.50 48.90
C ALA A 342 5.58 15.76 49.72
N VAL A 343 6.70 15.79 50.46
CA VAL A 343 7.15 16.99 51.19
C VAL A 343 7.46 18.12 50.22
N LYS A 344 8.15 17.86 49.10
CA LYS A 344 8.41 18.85 48.07
C LYS A 344 7.11 19.37 47.45
N TRP A 345 6.14 18.50 47.18
CA TRP A 345 4.82 18.88 46.68
C TRP A 345 4.08 19.76 47.68
N ILE A 346 3.98 19.36 48.96
CA ILE A 346 3.37 20.16 50.04
C ILE A 346 4.06 21.52 50.16
N MET A 347 5.39 21.58 50.10
CA MET A 347 6.13 22.84 50.17
C MET A 347 5.88 23.72 48.94
N THR A 348 5.67 23.11 47.77
CA THR A 348 5.36 23.85 46.53
C THR A 348 3.94 24.41 46.60
N GLU A 349 2.97 23.63 47.09
CA GLU A 349 1.60 24.08 47.34
C GLU A 349 1.53 25.14 48.44
N LEU A 350 2.35 25.04 49.48
CA LEU A 350 2.42 26.06 50.53
C LEU A 350 3.01 27.37 49.99
N VAL A 351 4.01 27.29 49.10
CA VAL A 351 4.55 28.47 48.41
C VAL A 351 3.52 29.05 47.44
N LEU A 352 2.82 28.23 46.66
CA LEU A 352 1.74 28.67 45.77
C LEU A 352 0.59 29.29 46.56
N PHE A 353 0.17 28.69 47.67
CA PHE A 353 -0.84 29.23 48.58
C PHE A 353 -0.40 30.57 49.18
N LEU A 354 0.86 30.72 49.60
CA LEU A 354 1.42 31.99 50.10
C LEU A 354 1.53 33.05 48.99
N VAL A 355 1.75 32.64 47.75
CA VAL A 355 1.72 33.50 46.56
C VAL A 355 0.28 33.89 46.20
N GLU A 356 -0.68 32.97 46.26
CA GLU A 356 -2.11 33.21 46.03
C GLU A 356 -2.74 34.10 47.11
N PHE A 357 -2.25 34.02 48.35
CA PHE A 357 -2.71 34.86 49.46
C PHE A 357 -2.21 36.32 49.37
N ASN A 358 -1.23 36.59 48.51
CA ASN A 358 -0.83 37.94 48.12
C ASN A 358 -1.36 38.27 46.72
N LEU A 359 -2.62 38.73 46.69
CA LEU A 359 -3.22 39.53 45.61
C LEU A 359 -3.33 38.82 44.24
N CYS A 360 -4.51 38.24 43.96
CA CYS A 360 -5.16 38.04 42.64
C CYS A 360 -5.76 36.64 42.34
N SER A 361 -6.01 35.76 43.31
CA SER A 361 -6.69 34.46 43.08
C SER A 361 -8.17 34.41 43.55
N TRP A 362 -8.97 35.45 43.27
CA TRP A 362 -10.44 35.39 43.42
C TRP A 362 -11.17 35.56 42.07
N TRP A 363 -10.53 35.30 40.92
CA TRP A 363 -11.29 35.35 39.66
C TRP A 363 -10.97 34.31 38.58
N HIS A 364 -10.09 33.33 38.82
CA HIS A 364 -9.95 32.21 37.87
C HIS A 364 -9.64 30.88 38.55
N SER A 365 -10.69 30.21 39.03
CA SER A 365 -10.65 28.78 39.30
C SER A 365 -11.06 28.02 38.04
N ASP A 366 -10.12 27.81 37.12
CA ASP A 366 -10.23 26.79 36.07
C ASP A 366 -8.91 26.03 35.96
N LEU A 367 -8.73 25.04 36.84
CA LEU A 367 -7.71 24.01 36.65
C LEU A 367 -8.38 22.63 36.68
N THR A 368 -9.24 22.39 35.70
CA THR A 368 -9.54 21.01 35.29
C THR A 368 -8.40 20.52 34.40
N ALA A 369 -7.44 19.81 35.00
CA ALA A 369 -6.46 19.03 34.26
C ALA A 369 -7.19 17.93 33.47
N LYS A 370 -7.40 18.14 32.17
CA LYS A 370 -7.83 17.06 31.27
C LYS A 370 -6.73 16.01 31.25
N ALA A 371 -7.02 14.83 31.78
CA ALA A 371 -6.21 13.64 31.56
C ALA A 371 -6.09 13.41 30.05
N GLN A 372 -4.92 13.73 29.49
CA GLN A 372 -4.60 13.43 28.11
C GLN A 372 -4.58 11.90 28.02
N LYS A 373 -5.56 11.32 27.32
CA LYS A 373 -5.60 9.89 26.99
C LYS A 373 -4.20 9.47 26.59
N LEU A 374 -3.63 8.51 27.32
CA LEU A 374 -2.31 7.95 27.08
C LEU A 374 -2.20 7.68 25.57
N LYS A 375 -1.42 8.51 24.87
CA LYS A 375 -1.20 8.38 23.43
C LYS A 375 -0.59 7.01 23.24
N GLN A 376 -1.34 6.08 22.64
CA GLN A 376 -0.89 4.71 22.42
C GLN A 376 0.42 4.79 21.64
N THR A 377 1.52 4.35 22.26
CA THR A 377 2.84 4.37 21.65
C THR A 377 2.92 3.24 20.65
N LEU A 378 3.12 3.59 19.38
CA LEU A 378 3.39 2.65 18.31
C LEU A 378 4.91 2.41 18.26
N GLU A 379 5.30 1.15 18.11
CA GLU A 379 6.70 0.73 18.00
C GLU A 379 6.91 -0.10 16.73
N PRO A 380 8.07 0.02 16.07
CA PRO A 380 8.41 -0.84 14.94
C PRO A 380 8.41 -2.31 15.36
N CYS A 381 7.74 -3.17 14.59
CA CYS A 381 7.61 -4.59 14.85
C CYS A 381 7.65 -5.38 13.54
N ASP A 382 7.86 -6.68 13.67
CA ASP A 382 7.76 -7.61 12.55
C ASP A 382 6.39 -8.28 12.57
N THR A 383 5.70 -8.24 11.44
CA THR A 383 4.39 -8.89 11.28
C THR A 383 4.42 -9.90 10.14
N GLU A 384 3.70 -10.99 10.31
CA GLU A 384 3.35 -11.89 9.22
C GLU A 384 1.89 -11.70 8.87
N TYR A 385 1.57 -11.66 7.58
CA TYR A 385 0.20 -11.66 7.11
C TYR A 385 0.02 -12.77 6.07
N PRO A 386 -0.94 -13.69 6.26
CA PRO A 386 -1.21 -14.74 5.31
C PRO A 386 -2.01 -14.16 4.14
N ALA A 387 -1.50 -14.33 2.93
CA ALA A 387 -2.17 -14.00 1.69
C ALA A 387 -2.63 -15.28 0.98
N PHE A 388 -3.79 -15.23 0.32
CA PHE A 388 -4.34 -16.35 -0.42
C PHE A 388 -4.44 -16.00 -1.90
N VAL A 389 -4.06 -16.97 -2.74
CA VAL A 389 -4.11 -16.82 -4.21
C VAL A 389 -4.58 -18.15 -4.80
N SER A 390 -5.52 -18.08 -5.74
CA SER A 390 -5.99 -19.24 -6.49
C SER A 390 -4.95 -19.71 -7.51
N GLU A 391 -4.89 -21.03 -7.72
CA GLU A 391 -4.02 -21.63 -8.72
C GLU A 391 -4.69 -21.58 -10.11
N ARG A 392 -3.96 -21.14 -11.14
CA ARG A 392 -4.55 -20.81 -12.45
C ARG A 392 -4.94 -22.04 -13.28
N THR A 393 -4.41 -23.22 -12.94
CA THR A 393 -4.64 -24.46 -13.71
C THR A 393 -5.96 -25.14 -13.38
N ILE A 394 -6.48 -24.92 -12.17
CA ILE A 394 -7.65 -25.62 -11.64
C ILE A 394 -8.87 -24.71 -11.80
N LYS A 395 -9.72 -25.02 -12.78
CA LYS A 395 -10.88 -24.18 -13.12
C LYS A 395 -12.15 -24.58 -12.37
N GLU A 396 -12.26 -25.84 -11.98
CA GLU A 396 -13.44 -26.37 -11.31
C GLU A 396 -13.00 -27.41 -10.29
N THR A 397 -13.54 -27.29 -9.07
CA THR A 397 -13.39 -28.31 -8.03
C THR A 397 -14.68 -28.45 -7.27
N SER A 398 -15.05 -29.69 -6.98
CA SER A 398 -16.12 -30.03 -6.07
C SER A 398 -15.59 -30.93 -4.97
N GLY A 399 -16.24 -30.90 -3.81
CA GLY A 399 -15.83 -31.70 -2.69
C GLY A 399 -16.90 -31.81 -1.63
N ASN A 400 -16.81 -32.90 -0.87
CA ASN A 400 -17.61 -33.11 0.32
C ASN A 400 -16.69 -33.03 1.55
N ILE A 401 -17.16 -32.34 2.57
CA ILE A 401 -16.49 -32.14 3.85
C ILE A 401 -17.28 -32.93 4.87
N ALA A 402 -16.67 -33.95 5.46
CA ALA A 402 -17.27 -34.67 6.57
C ALA A 402 -17.10 -33.82 7.84
N CYS A 403 -18.21 -33.31 8.35
CA CYS A 403 -18.30 -32.70 9.68
C CYS A 403 -18.82 -33.77 10.66
N GLU A 404 -18.82 -33.50 11.96
CA GLU A 404 -19.07 -34.55 12.97
C GLU A 404 -20.41 -35.27 12.75
N ASP A 405 -21.47 -34.51 12.46
CA ASP A 405 -22.83 -35.04 12.32
C ASP A 405 -23.42 -34.94 10.90
N CYS A 406 -22.74 -34.28 9.96
CA CYS A 406 -23.24 -34.02 8.61
C CYS A 406 -22.13 -33.88 7.57
N SER A 407 -22.47 -34.04 6.29
CA SER A 407 -21.54 -33.81 5.17
C SER A 407 -21.90 -32.52 4.44
N LYS A 408 -20.99 -31.55 4.43
CA LYS A 408 -21.16 -30.29 3.70
C LYS A 408 -20.55 -30.41 2.31
N SER A 409 -21.35 -30.26 1.26
CA SER A 409 -20.87 -30.29 -0.12
C SER A 409 -20.62 -28.88 -0.65
N PHE A 410 -19.65 -28.73 -1.55
CA PHE A 410 -19.40 -27.47 -2.23
C PHE A 410 -18.92 -27.69 -3.66
N VAL A 411 -19.16 -26.69 -4.51
CA VAL A 411 -18.65 -26.59 -5.87
C VAL A 411 -18.09 -25.19 -6.07
N ILE A 412 -16.89 -25.10 -6.63
CA ILE A 412 -16.29 -23.84 -7.07
C ILE A 412 -15.97 -23.93 -8.56
N GLN A 413 -16.35 -22.91 -9.31
CA GLN A 413 -16.10 -22.81 -10.74
C GLN A 413 -15.61 -21.42 -11.12
N GLN A 414 -14.54 -21.36 -11.89
CA GLN A 414 -14.00 -20.11 -12.43
C GLN A 414 -14.90 -19.56 -13.53
N ILE A 415 -15.23 -18.27 -13.45
CA ILE A 415 -15.95 -17.57 -14.51
C ILE A 415 -14.98 -17.28 -15.67
N PRO A 416 -15.29 -17.72 -16.91
CA PRO A 416 -14.42 -17.50 -18.07
C PRO A 416 -14.08 -16.03 -18.27
N SER A 417 -12.85 -15.76 -18.72
CA SER A 417 -12.37 -14.40 -19.00
C SER A 417 -12.48 -13.43 -17.81
N SER A 418 -12.39 -13.93 -16.58
CA SER A 418 -12.37 -13.10 -15.38
C SER A 418 -11.48 -13.68 -14.29
N ASN A 419 -11.22 -12.88 -13.24
CA ASN A 419 -10.59 -13.33 -12.00
C ASN A 419 -11.59 -13.91 -10.97
N LEU A 420 -12.86 -14.05 -11.33
CA LEU A 420 -13.93 -14.42 -10.41
C LEU A 420 -14.18 -15.93 -10.39
N PHE A 421 -14.64 -16.40 -9.24
CA PHE A 421 -15.10 -17.76 -9.01
C PHE A 421 -16.50 -17.73 -8.40
N MET A 422 -17.40 -18.55 -8.93
CA MET A 422 -18.68 -18.82 -8.31
C MET A 422 -18.51 -20.02 -7.37
N VAL A 423 -18.92 -19.86 -6.12
CA VAL A 423 -18.89 -20.91 -5.10
C VAL A 423 -20.32 -21.19 -4.66
N VAL A 424 -20.72 -22.46 -4.71
CA VAL A 424 -22.00 -22.92 -4.20
C VAL A 424 -21.71 -23.88 -3.06
N VAL A 425 -22.32 -23.61 -1.91
CA VAL A 425 -22.08 -24.32 -0.66
C VAL A 425 -23.41 -24.78 -0.09
N ASP A 426 -23.49 -26.04 0.35
CA ASP A 426 -24.66 -26.56 1.05
C ASP A 426 -24.88 -25.82 2.38
N SER A 427 -26.08 -25.27 2.59
CA SER A 427 -26.43 -24.49 3.80
C SER A 427 -26.93 -25.38 4.95
N SER A 428 -27.28 -26.64 4.68
CA SER A 428 -27.94 -27.54 5.65
C SER A 428 -27.07 -27.96 6.83
N CYS A 429 -25.75 -27.80 6.73
CA CYS A 429 -24.76 -28.28 7.69
C CYS A 429 -23.81 -27.14 8.11
N LEU A 430 -23.82 -26.78 9.41
CA LEU A 430 -22.90 -25.79 9.99
C LEU A 430 -21.69 -26.49 10.61
N CYS A 431 -20.52 -26.35 9.98
CA CYS A 431 -19.28 -27.00 10.42
C CYS A 431 -18.47 -26.10 11.36
N GLU A 432 -19.04 -25.77 12.53
CA GLU A 432 -18.45 -24.84 13.51
C GLU A 432 -17.17 -25.37 14.18
N SER A 433 -16.88 -26.67 14.09
CA SER A 433 -15.66 -27.26 14.67
C SER A 433 -14.37 -26.80 13.97
N VAL A 434 -14.45 -26.26 12.75
CA VAL A 434 -13.30 -25.75 12.00
C VAL A 434 -13.15 -24.24 12.26
N ALA A 435 -12.02 -23.85 12.86
CA ALA A 435 -11.74 -22.44 13.11
C ALA A 435 -11.69 -21.63 11.80
N PRO A 436 -12.19 -20.38 11.80
CA PRO A 436 -12.13 -19.50 10.65
C PRO A 436 -10.68 -19.19 10.28
N ILE A 437 -10.43 -19.04 8.98
CA ILE A 437 -9.11 -18.67 8.45
C ILE A 437 -9.11 -17.17 8.20
N THR A 438 -8.33 -16.43 8.98
CA THR A 438 -8.24 -14.97 8.88
C THR A 438 -7.04 -14.53 8.02
N MET A 439 -7.13 -13.32 7.46
CA MET A 439 -5.99 -12.62 6.83
C MET A 439 -5.39 -11.52 7.72
N ALA A 440 -5.78 -11.48 9.00
CA ALA A 440 -5.30 -10.48 9.94
C ALA A 440 -3.77 -10.59 10.15
N PRO A 441 -3.06 -9.45 10.26
CA PRO A 441 -1.63 -9.46 10.54
C PRO A 441 -1.36 -10.01 11.95
N ILE A 442 -0.37 -10.89 12.05
CA ILE A 442 0.08 -11.53 13.28
C ILE A 442 1.45 -10.97 13.63
N GLU A 443 1.59 -10.43 14.83
CA GLU A 443 2.88 -9.97 15.35
C GLU A 443 3.81 -11.15 15.62
N ILE A 444 5.02 -11.13 15.05
CA ILE A 444 6.01 -12.18 15.25
C ILE A 444 6.76 -11.90 16.55
N ARG A 445 6.48 -12.73 17.56
CA ARG A 445 7.26 -12.72 18.81
C ARG A 445 8.46 -13.66 18.70
N TYR A 446 9.65 -13.07 18.69
CA TYR A 446 10.89 -13.83 18.57
C TYR A 446 11.28 -14.52 19.87
N ASN A 447 10.92 -15.80 19.97
CA ASN A 447 11.45 -16.70 20.99
C ASN A 447 12.94 -16.99 20.74
N GLU A 448 13.68 -17.38 21.79
CA GLU A 448 15.12 -17.66 21.71
C GLU A 448 15.46 -18.74 20.66
N SER A 449 14.63 -19.77 20.54
CA SER A 449 14.76 -20.81 19.52
C SER A 449 14.69 -20.27 18.09
N LEU A 450 13.70 -19.42 17.81
CA LEU A 450 13.44 -18.86 16.49
C LEU A 450 14.54 -17.90 16.05
N LYS A 451 15.12 -17.14 17.01
CA LYS A 451 16.33 -16.33 16.78
C LYS A 451 17.52 -17.21 16.38
N CYS A 452 17.75 -18.31 17.11
CA CYS A 452 18.83 -19.25 16.83
C CYS A 452 18.67 -19.94 15.47
N GLU A 453 17.45 -20.34 15.09
CA GLU A 453 17.17 -20.94 13.78
C GLU A 453 17.47 -19.96 12.63
N ARG A 454 17.07 -18.69 12.77
CA ARG A 454 17.42 -17.64 11.79
C ARG A 454 18.92 -17.41 11.69
N LEU A 455 19.65 -17.51 12.80
CA LEU A 455 21.11 -17.43 12.79
C LEU A 455 21.77 -18.63 12.10
N LYS A 456 21.15 -19.80 12.10
CA LYS A 456 21.61 -20.97 11.32
C LYS A 456 21.33 -20.79 9.83
N ALA A 457 20.18 -20.21 9.47
CA ALA A 457 19.78 -19.91 8.10
C ALA A 457 20.44 -18.63 7.53
N GLN A 458 21.76 -18.47 7.70
CA GLN A 458 22.44 -17.27 7.23
C GLN A 458 22.30 -17.10 5.71
N LYS A 459 21.79 -15.94 5.30
CA LYS A 459 21.85 -15.52 3.90
C LYS A 459 23.32 -15.41 3.48
N ILE A 460 23.60 -15.68 2.21
CA ILE A 460 24.94 -15.52 1.64
C ILE A 460 25.36 -14.06 1.80
N ARG A 461 26.52 -13.81 2.42
CA ARG A 461 27.10 -12.47 2.61
C ARG A 461 28.51 -12.46 2.07
N ARG A 462 28.87 -11.42 1.31
CA ARG A 462 30.25 -11.16 0.90
C ARG A 462 30.91 -10.27 1.95
N ARG A 463 32.06 -10.70 2.48
CA ARG A 463 32.87 -9.86 3.38
C ARG A 463 33.64 -8.80 2.58
N PRO A 464 34.02 -7.67 3.20
CA PRO A 464 34.98 -6.75 2.60
C PRO A 464 36.27 -7.49 2.20
N GLU A 465 36.91 -7.06 1.10
CA GLU A 465 38.11 -7.72 0.56
C GLU A 465 39.34 -7.52 1.44
N SER A 466 39.42 -6.39 2.13
CA SER A 466 40.50 -6.04 3.04
C SER A 466 39.94 -5.57 4.38
N CYS A 467 40.65 -5.93 5.46
CA CYS A 467 40.37 -5.46 6.81
C CYS A 467 41.70 -5.01 7.42
N HIS A 468 41.84 -3.71 7.65
CA HIS A 468 43.04 -3.12 8.23
C HIS A 468 42.77 -2.82 9.72
N GLY A 469 42.96 -3.82 10.58
CA GLY A 469 42.72 -3.72 12.02
C GLY A 469 43.95 -3.30 12.85
N PHE A 470 45.07 -3.01 12.19
CA PHE A 470 46.32 -2.61 12.83
C PHE A 470 47.09 -1.66 11.91
N HIS A 471 47.57 -0.55 12.46
CA HIS A 471 48.55 0.32 11.81
C HIS A 471 49.83 0.39 12.67
N PRO A 472 51.04 0.26 12.09
CA PRO A 472 52.28 0.25 12.87
C PRO A 472 52.56 1.57 13.61
N GLU A 473 51.98 2.68 13.16
CA GLU A 473 52.06 3.99 13.84
C GLU A 473 50.93 4.22 14.85
N GLU A 474 50.01 3.26 15.03
CA GLU A 474 48.94 3.34 16.02
C GLU A 474 49.50 3.17 17.44
N ASN A 475 49.35 4.21 18.27
CA ASN A 475 49.82 4.19 19.65
C ASN A 475 48.78 3.58 20.59
N ALA A 476 48.82 2.26 20.78
CA ALA A 476 47.92 1.54 21.68
C ALA A 476 48.13 1.83 23.19
N ARG A 477 49.04 2.74 23.55
CA ARG A 477 49.36 3.08 24.96
C ARG A 477 48.51 4.22 25.53
N GLU A 478 47.77 4.95 24.69
CA GLU A 478 46.82 5.97 25.16
C GLU A 478 45.50 5.32 25.58
N CYS A 479 45.52 4.62 26.71
CA CYS A 479 44.31 4.12 27.35
C CYS A 479 43.78 5.15 28.35
N GLY A 480 42.60 5.72 28.06
CA GLY A 480 41.64 6.27 29.04
C GLY A 480 42.21 7.01 30.26
N GLY A 481 43.03 8.03 30.06
CA GLY A 481 43.36 9.00 31.10
C GLY A 481 42.20 9.96 31.32
N ALA A 482 41.04 9.48 31.80
CA ALA A 482 40.01 10.39 32.30
C ALA A 482 40.58 11.07 33.55
N PRO A 483 40.77 12.40 33.57
CA PRO A 483 41.07 13.06 34.83
C PRO A 483 39.84 12.85 35.71
N SER A 484 39.95 12.04 36.76
CA SER A 484 38.98 12.07 37.84
C SER A 484 38.87 13.53 38.27
N LEU A 485 37.68 14.13 38.14
CA LEU A 485 37.37 15.42 38.74
C LEU A 485 37.51 15.27 40.27
N GLN A 486 38.73 15.35 40.77
CA GLN A 486 38.97 15.56 42.20
C GLN A 486 38.50 16.97 42.47
N ALA A 487 37.33 17.09 43.11
CA ALA A 487 36.86 18.35 43.65
C ALA A 487 37.96 18.90 44.55
N LYS A 488 38.64 19.97 44.11
CA LYS A 488 39.63 20.63 44.96
C LYS A 488 38.90 21.12 46.19
N MET A 489 39.25 20.59 47.37
CA MET A 489 38.68 20.96 48.68
C MET A 489 38.63 22.48 48.91
N VAL A 490 39.48 23.23 48.21
CA VAL A 490 39.51 24.70 48.18
C VAL A 490 38.19 25.31 47.69
N LEU A 491 37.49 24.70 46.73
CA LEU A 491 36.20 25.20 46.21
C LEU A 491 35.03 24.89 47.14
N ILE A 492 35.15 23.88 48.01
CA ILE A 492 34.10 23.53 48.98
C ILE A 492 34.25 24.35 50.27
N LEU A 493 35.49 24.69 50.65
CA LEU A 493 35.76 25.46 51.88
C LEU A 493 35.66 26.98 51.70
N SER A 494 35.78 27.52 50.48
CA SER A 494 35.66 28.97 50.26
C SER A 494 34.29 29.55 50.66
N PRO A 495 33.13 28.91 50.37
CA PRO A 495 31.84 29.43 50.82
C PRO A 495 31.65 29.31 52.34
N LEU A 496 32.23 28.29 52.99
CA LEU A 496 32.22 28.14 54.45
C LEU A 496 33.06 29.22 55.14
N LEU A 497 34.19 29.60 54.56
CA LEU A 497 35.02 30.69 55.09
C LEU A 497 34.33 32.04 54.92
N LEU A 498 33.70 32.29 53.76
CA LEU A 498 32.90 33.51 53.52
C LEU A 498 31.70 33.62 54.47
N LEU A 499 31.07 32.51 54.84
CA LEU A 499 30.00 32.48 55.84
C LEU A 499 30.49 32.75 57.28
N LEU A 500 31.77 32.48 57.58
CA LEU A 500 32.38 32.82 58.87
C LEU A 500 32.81 34.29 58.97
N PHE A 501 33.13 34.93 57.83
CA PHE A 501 33.47 36.36 57.77
C PHE A 501 32.26 37.30 57.61
N LEU A 502 31.06 36.76 57.38
CA LEU A 502 29.80 37.52 57.32
C LEU A 502 29.01 37.52 58.65
N ARG A 503 29.65 37.15 59.76
CA ARG A 503 29.01 37.11 61.09
C ARG A 503 29.53 38.19 62.03
#